data_AF-A0A523RE56-F1
#
_entry.id   AF-A0A523RE56-F1
#
_cell.length_a   1.000
_cell.length_b   1.000
_cell.length_c   1.000
_cell.angle_alpha   90.00
_cell.angle_beta   90.00
_cell.angle_gamma   90.00
#
_symmetry.space_group_name_H-M   'P 1'
#
loop_
_entity.id
_entity.type
_entity.pdbx_description
1 polymer ?
#
loop_
_entity_poly.entity_id
_entity_poly.type
_entity_poly.pdbx_seq_one_letter_code
_entity_poly.pdbx_strand_id
1 'polypeptide(L)'
;MRVVIKKVGISTFNPDTDEIFDFWILGQLQNRREIRIFDNLPYDLRDMENQEIDCLFFMTLSGIPIDDTTEDQLKTPILKGNYLGKYKISDKWRIPEYIKLKYDSIKEFHAIQVENDIFLISPSDIEYYSVKKGEEFMFQAIEFELLAWNPIK
;
A
#
# COMPACT_ATOMS: atom_id res chain seq x y z
N MET A 1 -9.72 -1.40 3.91
CA MET A 1 -9.73 0.02 3.49
C MET A 1 -10.45 0.08 2.17
N ARG A 2 -11.33 1.05 1.94
CA ARG A 2 -12.09 1.10 0.69
C ARG A 2 -11.40 1.99 -0.33
N VAL A 3 -11.26 1.49 -1.55
CA VAL A 3 -10.64 2.20 -2.67
C VAL A 3 -11.53 2.08 -3.89
N VAL A 4 -11.77 3.20 -4.56
CA VAL A 4 -12.34 3.20 -5.91
C VAL A 4 -11.22 3.00 -6.91
N ILE A 5 -11.30 1.96 -7.74
CA ILE A 5 -10.34 1.72 -8.80
C ILE A 5 -10.64 2.69 -9.94
N LYS A 6 -9.79 3.70 -10.15
CA LYS A 6 -10.00 4.72 -11.19
C LYS A 6 -9.54 4.25 -12.55
N LYS A 7 -8.43 3.51 -12.57
CA LYS A 7 -7.79 3.03 -13.79
C LYS A 7 -6.83 1.89 -13.48
N VAL A 8 -6.72 0.94 -14.38
CA VAL A 8 -5.72 -0.13 -14.36
C VAL A 8 -4.94 -0.11 -15.67
N GLY A 9 -3.62 -0.14 -15.58
CA GLY A 9 -2.76 -0.18 -16.76
C GLY A 9 -1.74 -1.30 -16.65
N ILE A 10 -1.41 -1.89 -17.79
CA ILE A 10 -0.31 -2.85 -17.92
C ILE A 10 0.99 -2.06 -17.77
N SER A 11 1.88 -2.51 -16.88
CA SER A 11 3.22 -1.92 -16.74
C SER A 11 4.24 -2.75 -17.51
N THR A 12 4.37 -4.05 -17.24
CA THR A 12 5.28 -4.96 -17.94
C THR A 12 4.54 -6.17 -18.52
N PHE A 13 4.85 -6.55 -19.75
CA PHE A 13 4.32 -7.76 -20.42
C PHE A 13 5.34 -8.36 -21.39
N ASN A 14 5.17 -9.64 -21.72
CA ASN A 14 5.92 -10.33 -22.75
C ASN A 14 5.25 -10.11 -24.13
N PRO A 15 5.92 -9.46 -25.11
CA PRO A 15 5.32 -9.17 -26.41
C PRO A 15 5.11 -10.39 -27.30
N ASP A 16 5.78 -11.51 -27.02
CA ASP A 16 5.66 -12.74 -27.82
C ASP A 16 4.54 -13.66 -27.32
N THR A 17 4.18 -13.58 -26.03
CA THR A 17 3.18 -14.44 -25.40
C THR A 17 1.94 -13.69 -24.89
N ASP A 18 1.95 -12.35 -24.95
CA ASP A 18 0.97 -11.46 -24.31
C ASP A 18 0.80 -11.68 -22.79
N GLU A 19 1.77 -12.34 -22.15
CA GLU A 19 1.76 -12.59 -20.71
C GLU A 19 2.04 -11.29 -19.94
N ILE A 20 1.12 -10.89 -19.07
CA ILE A 20 1.25 -9.68 -18.25
C ILE A 20 1.96 -10.03 -16.95
N PHE A 21 3.04 -9.32 -16.64
CA PHE A 21 3.83 -9.54 -15.43
C PHE A 21 3.37 -8.66 -14.27
N ASP A 22 2.99 -7.41 -14.55
CA ASP A 22 2.59 -6.46 -13.52
C ASP A 22 1.62 -5.39 -14.05
N PHE A 23 0.83 -4.85 -13.12
CA PHE A 23 -0.10 -3.75 -13.36
C PHE A 23 0.26 -2.56 -12.47
N TRP A 24 -0.05 -1.37 -12.95
CA TRP A 24 -0.23 -0.21 -12.10
C TRP A 24 -1.71 0.11 -11.98
N ILE A 25 -2.13 0.50 -10.78
CA ILE A 25 -3.52 0.84 -10.49
C ILE A 25 -3.54 2.26 -9.93
N LEU A 26 -4.41 3.11 -10.48
CA LEU A 26 -4.77 4.38 -9.85
C LEU A 26 -5.98 4.14 -8.95
N GLY A 27 -5.77 4.21 -7.64
CA GLY A 27 -6.82 4.07 -6.64
C GLY A 27 -7.20 5.42 -6.05
N GLN A 28 -8.47 5.60 -5.72
CA GLN A 28 -8.95 6.76 -4.96
C GLN A 28 -9.40 6.31 -3.57
N LEU A 29 -8.76 6.86 -2.54
CA LEU A 29 -9.11 6.65 -1.13
C LEU A 29 -10.43 7.36 -0.79
N GLN A 30 -11.03 7.02 0.36
CA GLN A 30 -12.31 7.62 0.79
C GLN A 30 -12.24 9.14 0.97
N ASN A 31 -11.08 9.67 1.36
CA ASN A 31 -10.83 11.12 1.46
C ASN A 31 -10.55 11.80 0.11
N ARG A 32 -10.80 11.09 -1.02
CA ARG A 32 -10.61 11.52 -2.41
C ARG A 32 -9.16 11.64 -2.87
N ARG A 33 -8.17 11.36 -2.02
CA ARG A 33 -6.77 11.32 -2.43
C ARG A 33 -6.56 10.17 -3.41
N GLU A 34 -5.83 10.45 -4.48
CA GLU A 34 -5.39 9.43 -5.42
C GLU A 34 -4.04 8.86 -4.97
N ILE A 35 -3.92 7.53 -5.06
CA ILE A 35 -2.70 6.79 -4.80
C ILE A 35 -2.38 5.90 -5.99
N ARG A 36 -1.09 5.78 -6.30
CA ARG A 36 -0.62 4.77 -7.24
C ARG A 36 -0.34 3.50 -6.45
N ILE A 37 -1.05 2.44 -6.81
CA ILE A 37 -0.90 1.11 -6.26
C ILE A 37 -0.06 0.32 -7.25
N PHE A 38 1.02 -0.27 -6.75
CA PHE A 38 1.87 -1.17 -7.51
C PHE A 38 1.39 -2.60 -7.27
N ASP A 39 1.07 -3.26 -8.37
CA ASP A 39 0.65 -4.65 -8.37
C ASP A 39 1.64 -5.47 -9.18
N ASN A 40 2.75 -5.76 -8.51
CA ASN A 40 3.80 -6.66 -9.01
C ASN A 40 3.38 -8.15 -8.92
N LEU A 41 2.09 -8.41 -8.70
CA LEU A 41 1.55 -9.65 -8.12
C LEU A 41 0.28 -10.12 -8.84
N PRO A 42 0.28 -9.95 -10.17
CA PRO A 42 -0.78 -9.45 -11.05
C PRO A 42 -2.22 -9.78 -10.60
N TYR A 43 -2.76 -9.02 -9.64
CA TYR A 43 -4.22 -8.98 -9.48
C TYR A 43 -4.80 -8.25 -10.69
N ASP A 44 -5.39 -9.02 -11.61
CA ASP A 44 -6.10 -8.42 -12.73
C ASP A 44 -7.40 -7.75 -12.25
N LEU A 45 -7.29 -6.46 -11.94
CA LEU A 45 -8.40 -5.60 -11.50
C LEU A 45 -9.03 -4.80 -12.64
N ARG A 46 -8.73 -5.10 -13.92
CA ARG A 46 -9.23 -4.32 -15.05
C ARG A 46 -10.75 -4.25 -15.10
N ASP A 47 -11.43 -5.35 -14.77
CA ASP A 47 -12.90 -5.40 -14.71
C ASP A 47 -13.49 -4.62 -13.52
N MET A 48 -12.65 -4.14 -12.59
CA MET A 48 -13.05 -3.37 -11.41
C MET A 48 -12.95 -1.86 -11.63
N GLU A 49 -12.60 -1.37 -12.82
CA GLU A 49 -12.56 0.07 -13.09
C GLU A 49 -13.90 0.76 -12.77
N ASN A 50 -13.81 1.89 -12.07
CA ASN A 50 -14.87 2.68 -11.46
C ASN A 50 -15.68 1.97 -10.36
N GLN A 51 -15.23 0.80 -9.88
CA GLN A 51 -15.84 0.09 -8.77
C GLN A 51 -15.09 0.34 -7.45
N GLU A 52 -15.80 0.24 -6.33
CA GLU A 52 -15.22 0.28 -4.99
C GLU A 52 -14.85 -1.15 -4.55
N ILE A 53 -13.65 -1.31 -4.00
CA ILE A 53 -13.16 -2.57 -3.45
C ILE A 53 -12.64 -2.36 -2.02
N ASP A 54 -12.69 -3.40 -1.18
CA ASP A 54 -12.04 -3.42 0.13
C ASP A 54 -10.64 -4.01 -0.03
N CYS A 55 -9.62 -3.25 0.29
CA CYS A 55 -8.21 -3.59 0.15
C CYS A 55 -7.47 -3.71 1.48
N LEU A 56 -6.43 -4.53 1.46
CA LEU A 56 -5.34 -4.55 2.40
C LEU A 56 -4.06 -4.12 1.67
N PHE A 57 -3.45 -3.03 2.13
CA PHE A 57 -2.20 -2.52 1.56
C PHE A 57 -1.02 -2.72 2.51
N PHE A 58 0.12 -2.98 1.90
CA PHE A 58 1.42 -2.74 2.49
C PHE A 58 1.95 -1.41 1.95
N MET A 59 2.49 -0.58 2.83
CA MET A 59 3.00 0.74 2.51
C MET A 59 4.46 0.81 2.88
N THR A 60 5.30 1.18 1.91
CA THR A 60 6.73 1.40 2.12
C THR A 60 6.94 2.86 2.50
N LEU A 61 7.60 3.11 3.63
CA LEU A 61 7.92 4.47 4.06
C LEU A 61 9.26 4.91 3.49
N SER A 62 9.44 6.22 3.31
CA SER A 62 10.76 6.78 3.07
C SER A 62 11.63 6.67 4.31
N GLY A 63 12.89 6.26 4.12
CA GLY A 63 13.91 6.32 5.17
C GLY A 63 14.56 7.71 5.30
N ILE A 64 14.15 8.69 4.49
CA ILE A 64 14.68 10.05 4.50
C ILE A 64 13.77 10.92 5.37
N PRO A 65 14.32 11.66 6.37
CA PRO A 65 13.55 12.63 7.15
C PRO A 65 12.87 13.66 6.23
N ILE A 66 11.63 14.03 6.53
CA ILE A 66 10.89 15.02 5.74
C ILE A 66 11.65 16.35 5.67
N ASP A 67 12.30 16.75 6.76
CA ASP A 67 13.08 17.99 6.83
C ASP A 67 14.28 18.01 5.86
N ASP A 68 14.72 16.83 5.40
CA ASP A 68 15.83 16.66 4.45
C ASP A 68 15.36 16.37 3.01
N THR A 69 14.03 16.34 2.76
CA THR A 69 13.49 16.12 1.41
C THR A 69 13.48 17.41 0.57
N THR A 70 14.01 17.36 -0.65
CA THR A 70 13.93 18.48 -1.61
C THR A 70 12.61 18.47 -2.38
N GLU A 71 12.14 19.62 -2.90
CA GLU A 71 10.90 19.69 -3.71
C GLU A 71 10.89 18.71 -4.89
N ASP A 72 12.05 18.47 -5.52
CA ASP A 72 12.20 17.50 -6.62
C ASP A 72 12.05 16.03 -6.18
N GLN A 73 12.19 15.74 -4.88
CA GLN A 73 12.02 14.42 -4.28
C GLN A 73 10.56 14.17 -3.81
N LEU A 74 9.70 15.18 -3.79
CA LEU A 74 8.30 15.09 -3.36
C LEU A 74 7.36 14.56 -4.47
N LYS A 75 7.74 13.46 -5.13
CA LYS A 75 6.86 12.79 -6.11
C LYS A 75 5.78 11.93 -5.47
N THR A 76 5.80 11.77 -4.16
CA THR A 76 4.91 10.90 -3.40
C THR A 76 4.31 11.64 -2.21
N PRO A 77 3.10 11.25 -1.73
CA PRO A 77 2.38 12.03 -0.75
C PRO A 77 3.06 11.99 0.62
N ILE A 78 3.18 13.17 1.25
CA ILE A 78 3.41 13.27 2.71
C ILE A 78 2.08 13.06 3.41
N LEU A 79 2.07 12.13 4.36
CA LEU A 79 0.91 11.72 5.14
C LEU A 79 1.15 12.03 6.62
N LYS A 80 0.06 12.21 7.36
CA LYS A 80 0.07 12.31 8.82
C LYS A 80 -0.74 11.15 9.38
N GLY A 81 -0.17 10.38 10.30
CA GLY A 81 -0.84 9.21 10.84
C GLY A 81 -0.39 8.83 12.24
N ASN A 82 -1.15 7.94 12.86
CA ASN A 82 -0.89 7.39 14.17
C ASN A 82 -0.25 6.00 14.05
N TYR A 83 0.89 5.80 14.68
CA TYR A 83 1.54 4.49 14.72
C TYR A 83 0.82 3.54 15.69
N LEU A 84 0.25 2.45 15.16
CA LEU A 84 -0.53 1.49 15.95
C LEU A 84 0.31 0.40 16.63
N GLY A 85 1.59 0.28 16.28
CA GLY A 85 2.45 -0.83 16.71
C GLY A 85 2.19 -2.12 15.92
N LYS A 86 2.51 -3.25 16.56
CA LYS A 86 2.20 -4.60 16.07
C LYS A 86 0.73 -4.72 15.70
N TYR A 87 0.47 -5.24 14.51
CA TYR A 87 -0.87 -5.34 13.95
C TYR A 87 -1.18 -6.77 13.52
N LYS A 88 -2.28 -7.32 14.04
CA LYS A 88 -2.78 -8.63 13.63
C LYS A 88 -3.69 -8.44 12.42
N ILE A 89 -3.30 -9.02 11.29
CA ILE A 89 -4.13 -9.06 10.08
C ILE A 89 -5.41 -9.85 10.39
N SER A 90 -6.56 -9.29 10.02
CA SER A 90 -7.85 -9.95 10.18
C SER A 90 -7.97 -11.19 9.28
N ASP A 91 -8.57 -12.26 9.80
CA ASP A 91 -8.80 -13.52 9.09
C ASP A 91 -9.71 -13.38 7.86
N LYS A 92 -10.38 -12.23 7.68
CA LYS A 92 -11.16 -11.94 6.46
C LYS A 92 -10.28 -11.82 5.21
N TRP A 93 -8.98 -11.58 5.38
CA TRP A 93 -8.05 -11.39 4.28
C TRP A 93 -7.43 -12.70 3.84
N ARG A 94 -7.67 -13.08 2.59
CA ARG A 94 -6.97 -14.18 1.95
C ARG A 94 -5.74 -13.64 1.23
N ILE A 95 -4.60 -13.68 1.92
CA ILE A 95 -3.30 -13.33 1.32
C ILE A 95 -2.76 -14.56 0.58
N PRO A 96 -2.52 -14.50 -0.74
CA PRO A 96 -1.91 -15.57 -1.51
C PRO A 96 -0.55 -16.00 -0.97
N GLU A 97 -0.21 -17.27 -1.17
CA GLU A 97 1.01 -17.85 -0.59
C GLU A 97 2.30 -17.18 -1.09
N TYR A 98 2.36 -16.83 -2.38
CA TYR A 98 3.53 -16.15 -2.94
C TYR A 98 3.75 -14.75 -2.34
N ILE A 99 2.68 -14.05 -1.93
CA ILE A 99 2.79 -12.78 -1.20
C ILE A 99 3.35 -13.04 0.19
N LYS A 100 2.87 -14.09 0.88
CA LYS A 100 3.45 -14.46 2.19
C LYS A 100 4.93 -14.77 2.07
N LEU A 101 5.36 -15.49 1.02
CA LEU A 101 6.76 -15.79 0.77
C LEU A 101 7.60 -14.51 0.57
N LYS A 102 7.08 -13.51 -0.16
CA LYS A 102 7.75 -12.21 -0.32
C LYS A 102 8.02 -11.52 1.02
N TYR A 103 7.10 -11.64 1.97
CA TYR A 103 7.21 -11.05 3.30
C TYR A 103 7.54 -12.06 4.40
N ASP A 104 8.08 -13.24 4.07
CA ASP A 104 8.36 -14.30 5.05
C ASP A 104 9.43 -13.88 6.07
N SER A 105 10.31 -12.96 5.66
CA SER A 105 11.29 -12.30 6.55
C SER A 105 10.63 -11.35 7.56
N ILE A 106 9.43 -10.85 7.26
CA ILE A 106 8.64 -9.99 8.15
C ILE A 106 7.87 -10.89 9.11
N LYS A 107 8.46 -11.14 10.27
CA LYS A 107 7.86 -11.95 11.34
C LYS A 107 6.53 -11.39 11.86
N GLU A 108 6.38 -10.08 11.81
CA GLU A 108 5.18 -9.39 12.27
C GLU A 108 4.96 -8.08 11.51
N PHE A 109 3.74 -7.82 11.10
CA PHE A 109 3.37 -6.54 10.50
C PHE A 109 3.15 -5.50 11.59
N HIS A 110 3.58 -4.28 11.29
CA HIS A 110 3.17 -3.10 12.02
C HIS A 110 2.11 -2.34 11.22
N ALA A 111 1.43 -1.37 11.83
CA ALA A 111 0.44 -0.56 11.11
C ALA A 111 0.48 0.91 11.48
N ILE A 112 0.09 1.74 10.51
CA ILE A 112 -0.16 3.16 10.68
C ILE A 112 -1.62 3.42 10.31
N GLN A 113 -2.31 4.20 11.15
CA GLN A 113 -3.61 4.74 10.85
C GLN A 113 -3.48 6.14 10.26
N VAL A 114 -3.99 6.35 9.05
CA VAL A 114 -4.14 7.67 8.42
C VAL A 114 -5.63 7.93 8.31
N GLU A 115 -6.14 8.89 9.08
CA GLU A 115 -7.59 9.14 9.19
C GLU A 115 -8.36 7.84 9.59
N ASN A 116 -9.21 7.32 8.70
CA ASN A 116 -9.97 6.09 8.92
C ASN A 116 -9.32 4.83 8.30
N ASP A 117 -8.18 5.01 7.62
CA ASP A 117 -7.51 3.99 6.84
C ASP A 117 -6.31 3.41 7.58
N ILE A 118 -6.14 2.09 7.49
CA ILE A 118 -5.03 1.37 8.13
C ILE A 118 -4.14 0.79 7.04
N PHE A 119 -2.86 1.16 7.08
CA PHE A 119 -1.81 0.65 6.21
C PHE A 119 -0.89 -0.26 7.01
N LEU A 120 -0.56 -1.43 6.45
CA LEU A 120 0.50 -2.27 7.00
C LEU A 120 1.86 -1.69 6.59
N ILE A 121 2.85 -1.82 7.46
CA ILE A 121 4.22 -1.37 7.23
C ILE A 121 5.21 -2.41 7.76
N SER A 122 6.46 -2.34 7.30
CA SER A 122 7.55 -3.09 7.92
C SER A 122 7.87 -2.53 9.31
N PRO A 123 8.18 -3.38 10.31
CA PRO A 123 8.77 -2.92 11.57
C PRO A 123 10.06 -2.11 11.37
N SER A 124 10.88 -2.45 10.37
CA SER A 124 12.12 -1.70 10.07
C SER A 124 11.85 -0.27 9.64
N ASP A 125 10.76 -0.04 8.91
CA ASP A 125 10.45 1.27 8.34
C ASP A 125 10.14 2.28 9.44
N ILE A 126 9.52 1.84 10.54
CA ILE A 126 9.17 2.71 11.67
C ILE A 126 10.33 2.96 12.64
N GLU A 127 11.31 2.05 12.70
CA GLU A 127 12.50 2.22 13.55
C GLU A 127 13.26 3.52 13.21
N TYR A 128 13.31 3.88 11.93
CA TYR A 128 13.91 5.13 11.47
C TYR A 128 13.24 6.39 12.02
N TYR A 129 11.92 6.36 12.19
CA TYR A 129 11.16 7.52 12.67
C TYR A 129 11.21 7.66 14.20
N SER A 130 11.70 6.65 14.94
CA SER A 130 11.75 6.66 16.41
C SER A 130 10.39 6.94 17.10
N VAL A 131 9.29 6.54 16.46
CA VAL A 131 7.92 6.81 16.91
C VAL A 131 7.43 5.71 17.84
N LYS A 132 6.73 6.09 18.91
CA LYS A 132 6.10 5.14 19.84
C LYS A 132 4.66 4.86 19.46
N LYS A 133 4.16 3.69 19.86
CA LYS A 133 2.76 3.33 19.65
C LYS A 133 1.82 4.40 20.24
N GLY A 134 0.85 4.82 19.44
CA GLY A 134 -0.12 5.86 19.79
C GLY A 134 0.31 7.28 19.39
N GLU A 135 1.60 7.48 19.05
CA GLU A 135 2.10 8.77 18.63
C GLU A 135 1.73 9.05 17.17
N GLU A 136 1.42 10.32 16.93
CA GLU A 136 1.16 10.86 15.60
C GLU A 136 2.45 11.44 15.02
N PHE A 137 2.69 11.19 13.74
CA PHE A 137 3.87 11.68 13.04
C PHE A 137 3.57 11.90 11.56
N MET A 138 4.42 12.67 10.90
CA MET A 138 4.39 12.83 9.46
C MET A 138 5.41 11.91 8.81
N PHE A 139 5.05 11.34 7.68
CA PHE A 139 5.92 10.44 6.92
C PHE A 139 5.65 10.55 5.42
N GLN A 140 6.63 10.19 4.61
CA GLN A 140 6.48 10.09 3.18
C GLN A 140 6.22 8.62 2.80
N ALA A 141 5.10 8.35 2.13
CA ALA A 141 4.80 7.02 1.59
C ALA A 141 5.42 6.91 0.19
N ILE A 142 6.32 5.96 -0.04
CA ILE A 142 6.97 5.78 -1.34
C ILE A 142 6.12 4.89 -2.26
N GLU A 143 5.54 3.85 -1.70
CA GLU A 143 4.85 2.81 -2.46
C GLU A 143 3.67 2.25 -1.68
N PHE A 144 2.61 1.91 -2.42
CA PHE A 144 1.46 1.15 -1.91
C PHE A 144 1.37 -0.16 -2.69
N GLU A 145 1.59 -1.28 -2.02
CA GLU A 145 1.51 -2.62 -2.60
C GLU A 145 0.20 -3.28 -2.17
N LEU A 146 -0.54 -3.82 -3.14
CA LEU A 146 -1.79 -4.53 -2.85
C LEU A 146 -1.48 -5.94 -2.32
N LEU A 147 -1.84 -6.21 -1.07
CA LEU A 147 -1.65 -7.55 -0.48
C LEU A 147 -2.85 -8.46 -0.69
N ALA A 148 -4.05 -7.91 -0.58
CA ALA A 148 -5.30 -8.63 -0.76
C ALA A 148 -6.43 -7.64 -1.03
N TRP A 149 -7.49 -8.12 -1.67
CA TRP A 149 -8.68 -7.33 -1.92
C TRP A 149 -9.94 -8.21 -1.91
N ASN A 150 -11.10 -7.57 -1.74
CA ASN A 150 -12.42 -8.16 -1.90
C ASN A 150 -13.34 -7.17 -2.62
N PRO A 151 -14.21 -7.62 -3.54
CA PRO A 151 -15.21 -6.74 -4.12
C PRO A 151 -16.22 -6.29 -3.07
N ILE A 152 -16.67 -5.04 -3.15
CA ILE A 152 -17.79 -4.54 -2.34
C ILE A 152 -19.07 -4.75 -3.16
N LYS A 153 -19.98 -5.57 -2.64
CA LYS A 153 -21.29 -5.83 -3.24
C LYS A 153 -22.31 -4.78 -2.81
#